data_AF-A0A2K1YCC6-F1
#
_entry.id   AF-A0A2K1YCC6-F1
#
_cell.length_a   1.000
_cell.length_b   1.000
_cell.length_c   1.000
_cell.angle_alpha   90.00
_cell.angle_beta   90.00
_cell.angle_gamma   90.00
#
_symmetry.space_group_name_H-M   'P 1'
#
loop_
_entity.id
_entity.type
_entity.pdbx_description
1 polymer ?
#
loop_
_entity_poly.entity_id
_entity_poly.type
_entity_poly.pdbx_seq_one_letter_code
_entity_poly.pdbx_strand_id
1 'polypeptide(L)'
;MAEDCCRFQLISGDGVLNMELENFTRTTNLSQHGLSYAVVAIMGPQSGRKSTLLNKLFQTNFRMMDAEEGRSQTTQGIWIGKGIGIEPFTIAMNVEGSDSRERGQV
;
A
#
# COMPACT_ATOMS: atom_id res chain seq x y z
N MET A 1 -16.38 10.45 -9.68
CA MET A 1 -16.80 9.35 -8.79
C MET A 1 -15.56 8.52 -8.50
N ALA A 2 -14.84 8.87 -7.44
CA ALA A 2 -13.63 8.19 -6.97
C ALA A 2 -13.82 7.90 -5.48
N GLU A 3 -14.95 7.28 -5.17
CA GLU A 3 -15.23 6.77 -3.84
C GLU A 3 -14.69 5.33 -3.82
N ASP A 4 -14.02 4.95 -2.73
CA ASP A 4 -13.44 3.62 -2.41
C ASP A 4 -11.95 3.37 -2.65
N CYS A 5 -11.13 4.37 -2.95
CA CYS A 5 -9.67 4.17 -2.92
C CYS A 5 -9.08 4.37 -1.51
N CYS A 6 -9.42 3.48 -0.57
CA CYS A 6 -8.85 3.46 0.77
C CYS A 6 -7.44 2.86 0.75
N ARG A 7 -6.42 3.69 0.94
CA ARG A 7 -5.07 3.25 1.34
C ARG A 7 -4.98 3.22 2.87
N PHE A 8 -4.38 2.19 3.44
CA PHE A 8 -4.22 2.01 4.87
C PHE A 8 -2.78 1.60 5.19
N GLN A 9 -2.17 2.23 6.19
CA GLN A 9 -0.85 1.81 6.67
C GLN A 9 -1.05 0.64 7.62
N LEU A 10 -0.70 -0.55 7.17
CA LEU A 10 -0.82 -1.78 7.96
C LEU A 10 0.29 -1.86 9.01
N ILE A 11 1.54 -1.61 8.61
CA ILE A 11 2.70 -1.58 9.49
C ILE A 11 3.40 -0.24 9.29
N SER A 12 3.74 0.45 10.38
CA SER A 12 4.48 1.72 10.33
C SER A 12 5.95 1.51 9.92
N GLY A 13 6.67 2.60 9.65
CA GLY A 13 8.12 2.55 9.44
C GLY A 13 8.89 1.98 10.63
N ASP A 14 8.33 2.10 11.84
CA ASP A 14 8.95 1.58 13.07
C ASP A 14 8.56 0.12 13.37
N GLY A 15 7.86 -0.54 12.44
CA GLY A 15 7.44 -1.94 12.61
C GLY A 15 6.20 -2.13 13.49
N VAL A 16 5.46 -1.05 13.79
CA VAL A 16 4.25 -1.11 14.63
C VAL A 16 3.04 -1.43 13.76
N LEU A 17 2.30 -2.50 14.11
CA LEU A 17 1.04 -2.84 13.45
C LEU A 17 -0.05 -1.83 13.80
N ASN A 18 -0.76 -1.32 12.81
CA ASN A 18 -1.86 -0.39 13.02
C ASN A 18 -3.12 -1.14 13.50
N MET A 19 -3.59 -0.80 14.70
CA MET A 19 -4.76 -1.43 15.34
C MET A 19 -6.10 -1.04 14.68
N GLU A 20 -6.12 -0.01 13.83
CA GLU A 20 -7.34 0.41 13.11
C GLU A 20 -7.64 -0.45 11.87
N LEU A 21 -7.04 -1.63 11.74
CA LEU A 21 -7.27 -2.55 10.62
C LEU A 21 -8.75 -2.96 10.48
N GLU A 22 -9.49 -2.99 11.59
CA GLU A 22 -10.94 -3.22 11.58
C GLU A 22 -11.67 -2.16 10.76
N ASN A 23 -11.23 -0.90 10.83
CA ASN A 23 -11.82 0.19 10.04
C ASN A 23 -11.63 -0.07 8.54
N PHE A 24 -10.44 -0.48 8.12
CA PHE A 24 -10.18 -0.86 6.73
C PHE A 24 -11.06 -2.03 6.27
N THR A 25 -11.21 -3.05 7.12
CA THR A 25 -12.05 -4.22 6.82
C THR A 25 -13.51 -3.79 6.61
N ARG A 26 -14.02 -2.89 7.46
CA ARG A 26 -15.38 -2.37 7.38
C ARG A 26 -15.59 -1.46 6.17
N THR A 27 -14.67 -0.54 5.88
CA THR A 27 -14.83 0.39 4.74
C THR A 27 -14.71 -0.30 3.40
N THR A 28 -13.96 -1.41 3.32
CA THR A 28 -13.76 -2.13 2.06
C THR A 28 -14.77 -3.25 1.83
N ASN A 29 -15.54 -3.63 2.86
CA ASN A 29 -16.40 -4.84 2.92
C ASN A 29 -15.63 -6.17 2.82
N LEU A 30 -14.35 -6.20 3.17
CA LEU A 30 -13.51 -7.41 3.14
C LEU A 30 -14.15 -8.59 3.90
N SER A 31 -14.78 -8.33 5.05
CA SER A 31 -15.42 -9.38 5.87
C SER A 31 -16.56 -10.11 5.15
N GLN A 32 -17.17 -9.51 4.12
CA GLN A 32 -18.26 -10.13 3.36
C GLN A 32 -17.75 -11.11 2.29
N HIS A 33 -16.47 -11.06 1.92
CA HIS A 33 -15.90 -11.89 0.86
C HIS A 33 -15.37 -13.25 1.36
N GLY A 34 -15.33 -13.50 2.67
CA GLY A 34 -14.92 -14.77 3.24
C GLY A 34 -13.54 -15.22 2.75
N LEU A 35 -13.46 -16.36 2.05
CA LEU A 35 -12.24 -16.88 1.43
C LEU A 35 -12.02 -16.39 -0.02
N SER A 36 -12.98 -15.65 -0.59
CA SER A 36 -12.93 -15.16 -1.97
C SER A 36 -12.20 -13.81 -2.05
N TYR A 37 -10.94 -13.80 -1.63
CA TYR A 37 -10.06 -12.65 -1.75
C TYR A 37 -8.64 -13.06 -2.14
N ALA A 38 -7.91 -12.14 -2.76
CA ALA A 38 -6.50 -12.29 -3.07
C ALA A 38 -5.70 -11.14 -2.45
N VAL A 39 -4.43 -11.41 -2.11
CA VAL A 39 -3.47 -10.39 -1.69
C VAL A 39 -2.30 -10.42 -2.66
N VAL A 40 -1.98 -9.27 -3.25
CA VAL A 40 -0.85 -9.11 -4.16
C VAL A 40 0.15 -8.15 -3.52
N ALA A 41 1.33 -8.65 -3.19
CA ALA A 41 2.41 -7.85 -2.64
C ALA A 41 3.46 -7.51 -3.69
N ILE A 42 4.00 -6.28 -3.63
CA ILE A 42 5.17 -5.88 -4.41
C ILE A 42 6.33 -5.53 -3.49
N MET A 43 7.50 -6.08 -3.78
CA MET A 43 8.75 -5.85 -3.07
C MET A 43 9.84 -5.47 -4.08
N GLY A 44 10.84 -4.71 -3.63
CA GLY A 44 11.93 -4.24 -4.49
C GLY A 44 12.58 -2.96 -3.98
N PRO A 45 13.62 -2.45 -4.67
CA PRO A 45 14.47 -1.36 -4.18
C PRO A 45 13.69 -0.05 -3.94
N GLN A 46 14.25 0.85 -3.12
CA GLN A 46 13.71 2.20 -2.95
C GLN A 46 13.68 2.91 -4.32
N SER A 47 12.63 3.70 -4.55
CA SER A 47 12.43 4.41 -5.82
C SER A 47 12.23 3.52 -7.06
N GLY A 48 12.07 2.19 -6.88
CA GLY A 48 11.73 1.25 -7.96
C GLY A 48 10.31 1.37 -8.53
N ARG A 49 9.61 2.49 -8.28
CA ARG A 49 8.27 2.83 -8.80
C ARG A 49 7.16 1.82 -8.46
N LYS A 50 7.33 1.09 -7.36
CA LYS A 50 6.38 0.09 -6.84
C LYS A 50 4.95 0.65 -6.68
N SER A 51 4.81 1.76 -5.94
CA SER A 51 3.52 2.45 -5.76
C SER A 51 2.89 2.87 -7.09
N THR A 52 3.69 3.35 -8.04
CA THR A 52 3.20 3.74 -9.38
C THR A 52 2.64 2.54 -10.14
N LEU A 53 3.29 1.38 -10.06
CA LEU A 53 2.81 0.18 -10.74
C LEU A 53 1.50 -0.31 -10.13
N LEU A 54 1.41 -0.40 -8.79
CA LEU A 54 0.19 -0.81 -8.11
C LEU A 54 -0.99 0.12 -8.39
N ASN A 55 -0.76 1.44 -8.36
CA ASN A 55 -1.80 2.42 -8.67
C ASN A 55 -2.34 2.26 -10.09
N LYS A 56 -1.49 1.90 -11.06
CA LYS A 56 -1.91 1.69 -12.45
C LYS A 56 -2.63 0.35 -12.67
N LEU A 57 -2.16 -0.73 -12.04
CA LEU A 57 -2.71 -2.08 -12.27
C LEU A 57 -3.97 -2.35 -11.46
N PHE A 58 -4.02 -1.89 -10.21
CA PHE A 58 -5.10 -2.20 -9.28
C PHE A 58 -5.98 -0.98 -8.99
N GLN A 59 -5.76 0.14 -9.67
CA GLN A 59 -6.50 1.39 -9.43
C GLN A 59 -6.44 1.86 -7.96
N THR A 60 -5.29 1.65 -7.31
CA THR A 60 -5.02 2.11 -5.94
C THR A 60 -4.53 3.57 -5.90
N ASN A 61 -4.39 4.14 -4.69
CA ASN A 61 -3.95 5.53 -4.47
C ASN A 61 -2.76 5.63 -3.48
N PHE A 62 -1.78 4.73 -3.57
CA PHE A 62 -0.56 4.81 -2.77
C PHE A 62 0.21 6.11 -3.07
N ARG A 63 0.83 6.69 -2.03
CA ARG A 63 1.68 7.87 -2.20
C ARG A 63 2.80 7.54 -3.20
N MET A 64 2.91 8.39 -4.22
CA MET A 64 4.01 8.39 -5.17
C MET A 64 4.99 9.49 -4.81
N MET A 65 6.21 9.33 -5.28
CA MET A 65 7.25 10.32 -5.11
C MET A 65 6.88 11.57 -5.90
N ASP A 66 6.96 12.73 -5.26
CA ASP A 66 6.90 14.01 -5.94
C ASP A 66 8.33 14.47 -6.25
N ALA A 67 8.61 14.78 -7.52
CA ALA A 67 9.93 15.22 -7.93
C ALA A 67 10.23 16.64 -7.45
N GLU A 68 9.20 17.47 -7.25
CA GLU A 68 9.31 18.86 -6.82
C GLU A 68 9.65 18.96 -5.33
N GLU A 69 9.20 18.00 -4.51
CA GLU A 69 9.52 17.92 -3.06
C GLU A 69 10.89 17.28 -2.77
N GLY A 70 11.60 16.81 -3.80
CA GLY A 70 12.92 16.18 -3.69
C GLY A 70 12.88 14.65 -3.57
N ARG A 71 14.06 14.01 -3.70
CA ARG A 71 14.21 12.55 -3.62
C ARG A 71 14.24 12.06 -2.17
N SER A 72 13.08 11.71 -1.62
CA SER A 72 12.95 11.10 -0.30
C SER A 72 12.22 9.75 -0.35
N GLN A 73 12.38 8.95 0.69
CA GLN A 73 11.65 7.72 0.84
C GLN A 73 10.13 7.94 0.88
N THR A 74 9.43 7.44 -0.14
CA THR A 74 7.99 7.68 -0.32
C THR A 74 7.10 6.71 0.47
N THR A 75 7.55 5.47 0.64
CA THR A 75 6.80 4.42 1.34
C THR A 75 7.57 4.02 2.59
N GLN A 76 6.94 4.25 3.74
CA GLN A 76 7.43 3.87 5.06
C GLN A 76 6.51 2.79 5.62
N GLY A 77 7.06 1.64 6.00
CA GLY A 77 6.36 0.45 6.44
C GLY A 77 5.62 -0.28 5.31
N ILE A 78 4.49 -0.90 5.65
CA ILE A 78 3.66 -1.68 4.72
C ILE A 78 2.30 -1.01 4.59
N TRP A 79 1.91 -0.74 3.34
CA TRP A 79 0.61 -0.16 3.02
C TRP A 79 -0.25 -1.16 2.26
N ILE A 80 -1.55 -1.16 2.55
CA ILE A 80 -2.54 -1.95 1.83
C ILE A 80 -3.60 -1.05 1.19
N GLY A 81 -4.21 -1.51 0.11
CA GLY A 81 -5.32 -0.83 -0.55
C GLY A 81 -6.19 -1.81 -1.32
N LYS A 82 -7.49 -1.54 -1.37
CA LYS A 82 -8.43 -2.32 -2.19
C LYS A 82 -8.21 -2.02 -3.67
N GLY A 83 -8.13 -3.06 -4.50
CA GLY A 83 -8.14 -2.93 -5.94
C GLY A 83 -9.54 -2.65 -6.46
N ILE A 84 -9.74 -1.55 -7.19
CA ILE A 84 -11.05 -1.15 -7.70
C ILE A 84 -11.33 -1.85 -9.03
N GLY A 85 -12.47 -2.53 -9.14
CA GLY A 85 -12.87 -3.24 -10.35
C GLY A 85 -12.08 -4.54 -10.63
N ILE A 86 -11.45 -5.12 -9.60
CA ILE A 86 -10.69 -6.38 -9.70
C ILE A 86 -11.46 -7.47 -8.95
N GLU A 87 -11.67 -8.61 -9.61
CA GLU A 87 -12.26 -9.83 -9.04
C GLU A 87 -11.26 -11.01 -9.11
N PRO A 88 -11.15 -11.85 -8.06
CA PRO A 88 -11.83 -11.72 -6.76
C PRO A 88 -11.37 -10.49 -5.99
N PHE A 89 -12.05 -10.12 -4.90
CA PHE A 89 -11.68 -9.01 -4.02
C PHE A 89 -10.17 -8.99 -3.78
N THR A 90 -9.46 -7.99 -4.31
CA THR A 90 -7.99 -7.98 -4.30
C THR A 90 -7.46 -6.87 -3.42
N ILE A 91 -6.56 -7.20 -2.52
CA ILE A 91 -5.79 -6.26 -1.69
C ILE A 91 -4.40 -6.14 -2.32
N ALA A 92 -4.06 -4.94 -2.78
CA ALA A 92 -2.70 -4.61 -3.16
C ALA A 92 -1.90 -4.24 -1.90
N MET A 93 -0.71 -4.80 -1.75
CA MET A 93 0.21 -4.54 -0.64
C MET A 93 1.52 -3.94 -1.16
N ASN A 94 1.76 -2.67 -0.80
CA ASN A 94 2.94 -1.93 -1.16
C ASN A 94 3.95 -1.98 -0.01
N VAL A 95 5.02 -2.73 -0.19
CA VAL A 95 6.08 -2.88 0.81
C VAL A 95 7.11 -1.77 0.62
N GLU A 96 7.61 -1.24 1.73
CA GLU A 96 8.75 -0.33 1.78
C GLU A 96 9.95 -0.85 0.94
N GLY A 97 10.71 0.08 0.36
CA GLY A 97 11.90 -0.28 -0.42
C GLY A 97 13.06 -0.75 0.45
N SER A 98 13.71 -1.83 0.04
CA SER A 98 14.73 -2.55 0.83
C SER A 98 16.14 -1.95 0.81
N ASP A 99 16.37 -0.83 0.12
CA ASP A 99 17.71 -0.23 -0.08
C ASP A 99 17.73 1.25 0.32
N SER A 100 17.08 1.56 1.44
CA SER A 100 17.01 2.92 1.95
C SER A 100 18.30 3.31 2.67
N ARG A 101 19.13 4.11 2.01
CA ARG A 101 20.26 4.83 2.65
C ARG A 101 19.82 5.62 3.90
N GLU A 102 18.54 6.01 3.96
CA GLU A 102 17.93 6.78 5.03
C GLU A 102 17.82 6.00 6.36
N ARG A 103 17.74 4.66 6.34
CA ARG A 103 17.80 3.85 7.58
C ARG A 103 19.21 3.46 8.01
N GLY A 104 20.20 3.62 7.12
CA GLY A 104 21.59 3.21 7.32
C GLY A 104 22.50 4.26 7.94
N GLN A 105 21.98 5.43 8.31
CA GLN A 105 22.73 6.41 9.11
C GLN A 105 22.41 6.18 10.59
N VAL A 106 23.21 5.34 11.23
CA VAL A 106 23.34 5.26 12.70
C VAL A 106 24.76 5.65 13.06
#